data_AF-A0A9E6JUX6-F1
#
_entry.id   AF-A0A9E6JUX6-F1
#
_cell.length_a   1.000
_cell.length_b   1.000
_cell.length_c   1.000
_cell.angle_alpha   90.00
_cell.angle_beta   90.00
_cell.angle_gamma   90.00
#
_symmetry.space_group_name_H-M   'P 1'
#
loop_
_entity.id
_entity.type
_entity.pdbx_description
1 polymer ?
#
loop_
_entity_poly.entity_id
_entity_poly.type
_entity_poly.pdbx_seq_one_letter_code
_entity_poly.pdbx_strand_id
1 'polypeptide(L)'
;MNNNICPVCHLTGTVQESIGNTVQYICKRCGTFKLDMIEADNLDVKLSRNSRLRTALSYYICSIQQNQESPPYLSLEVIEKILAIPNLPSPTEQAENLLIWVADQIETPGVFIQIDDLKAPAKIGAKDINGVTFIVDSMIKSGLIINDTRMSMNRSVTLSFEGWDRVDQLRRRTTEGLTAFMAMSFHNFKLMKLYEEYFKVSIKEAGFVIKLLSENLITGLIDEKLRVEIRRAAFIVADLTDGNQGAYWEAGFAEGLGKPVIYICEASVFKNNSTHFDTNHLHTVMWDLSNPKKAAEDLKATIRATLPHLAKMNDD
;
A
#
# COMPACT_ATOMS: atom_id res chain seq x y z
N MET A 1 21.01 -34.29 -17.02
CA MET A 1 19.64 -33.77 -17.22
C MET A 1 19.60 -32.44 -16.49
N ASN A 2 19.67 -31.31 -17.20
CA ASN A 2 19.66 -30.00 -16.54
C ASN A 2 18.32 -29.81 -15.85
N ASN A 3 18.35 -29.74 -14.53
CA ASN A 3 17.16 -29.58 -13.72
C ASN A 3 16.64 -28.15 -13.90
N ASN A 4 15.65 -27.99 -14.78
CA ASN A 4 14.85 -26.79 -15.02
C ASN A 4 14.02 -26.42 -13.77
N ILE A 5 14.68 -26.09 -12.66
CA ILE A 5 14.06 -25.77 -11.37
C ILE A 5 14.11 -24.25 -11.16
N CYS A 6 13.02 -23.66 -10.67
CA CYS A 6 13.02 -22.27 -10.25
C CYS A 6 13.84 -22.11 -8.95
N PRO A 7 14.86 -21.23 -8.90
CA PRO A 7 15.67 -21.03 -7.69
C PRO A 7 14.87 -20.44 -6.53
N VAL A 8 13.75 -19.76 -6.83
CA VAL A 8 12.88 -19.12 -5.83
C VAL A 8 11.89 -20.11 -5.23
N CYS A 9 11.03 -20.71 -6.07
CA CYS A 9 9.91 -21.52 -5.59
C CYS A 9 10.06 -23.03 -5.79
N HIS A 10 11.20 -23.49 -6.35
CA HIS A 10 11.49 -24.91 -6.63
C HIS A 10 10.55 -25.62 -7.60
N LEU A 11 9.73 -24.88 -8.34
CA LEU A 11 8.89 -25.48 -9.36
C LEU A 11 9.76 -26.00 -10.52
N THR A 12 9.60 -27.29 -10.84
CA THR A 12 10.21 -27.93 -12.01
C THR A 12 9.57 -27.46 -13.31
N GLY A 13 10.30 -27.54 -14.42
CA GLY A 13 9.81 -27.09 -15.74
C GLY A 13 9.92 -25.58 -15.94
N THR A 14 10.80 -24.92 -15.18
CA THR A 14 11.14 -23.50 -15.36
C THR A 14 12.09 -23.34 -16.55
N VAL A 15 11.72 -22.53 -17.52
CA VAL A 15 12.59 -22.25 -18.68
C VAL A 15 13.68 -21.26 -18.25
N GLN A 16 14.92 -21.50 -18.68
CA GLN A 16 16.08 -20.68 -18.38
C GLN A 16 16.72 -20.19 -19.68
N GLU A 17 16.92 -18.88 -19.80
CA GLU A 17 17.56 -18.24 -20.96
C GLU A 17 18.74 -17.40 -20.47
N SER A 18 19.95 -17.75 -20.87
CA SER A 18 21.18 -17.08 -20.42
C SER A 18 21.67 -16.06 -21.45
N ILE A 19 21.95 -14.84 -21.01
CA ILE A 19 22.57 -13.78 -21.81
C ILE A 19 23.72 -13.19 -21.00
N GLY A 20 24.96 -13.52 -21.36
CA GLY A 20 26.14 -13.15 -20.57
C GLY A 20 26.12 -13.80 -19.18
N ASN A 21 26.27 -13.00 -18.13
CA ASN A 21 26.24 -13.46 -16.73
C ASN A 21 24.83 -13.49 -16.13
N THR A 22 23.82 -13.05 -16.87
CA THR A 22 22.44 -12.98 -16.39
C THR A 22 21.62 -14.14 -16.95
N VAL A 23 20.80 -14.76 -16.09
CA VAL A 23 19.87 -15.83 -16.43
C VAL A 23 18.46 -15.32 -16.22
N GLN A 24 17.64 -15.41 -17.27
CA GLN A 24 16.20 -15.18 -17.21
C GLN A 24 15.49 -16.49 -16.89
N TYR A 25 14.63 -16.46 -15.88
CA TYR A 25 13.79 -17.58 -15.44
C TYR A 25 12.35 -17.30 -15.81
N ILE A 26 11.69 -18.25 -16.50
CA ILE A 26 10.26 -18.20 -16.81
C ILE A 26 9.56 -19.28 -15.99
N CYS A 27 9.02 -18.89 -14.84
CA CYS A 27 8.39 -19.80 -13.88
C CYS A 27 6.87 -19.66 -13.89
N LYS A 28 6.14 -20.77 -13.94
CA LYS A 28 4.66 -20.75 -13.89
C LYS A 28 4.09 -20.21 -12.57
N ARG A 29 4.85 -20.29 -11.46
CA ARG A 29 4.43 -19.76 -10.14
C ARG A 29 4.94 -18.34 -9.92
N CYS A 30 6.25 -18.11 -9.97
CA CYS A 30 6.83 -16.80 -9.66
C CYS A 30 6.61 -15.76 -10.77
N GLY A 31 6.38 -16.20 -12.01
CA GLY A 31 6.46 -15.35 -13.19
C GLY A 31 7.88 -15.30 -13.78
N THR A 32 8.19 -14.22 -14.48
CA THR A 32 9.44 -14.06 -15.25
C THR A 32 10.38 -13.10 -14.53
N PHE A 33 11.63 -13.48 -14.30
CA PHE A 33 12.59 -12.65 -13.58
C PHE A 33 14.02 -12.96 -14.02
N LYS A 34 14.96 -12.07 -13.69
CA LYS A 34 16.38 -12.18 -14.03
C LYS A 34 17.25 -12.21 -12.76
N LEU A 35 18.30 -13.01 -12.79
CA LEU A 35 19.32 -13.15 -11.73
C LEU A 35 20.70 -13.26 -12.37
N ASP A 36 21.75 -12.90 -11.65
CA ASP A 36 23.10 -13.32 -12.06
C ASP A 36 23.31 -14.82 -11.77
N MET A 37 24.14 -15.48 -12.59
CA MET A 37 24.43 -16.91 -12.46
C MET A 37 24.93 -17.28 -11.05
N ILE A 38 25.84 -16.48 -10.49
CA ILE A 38 26.42 -16.71 -9.15
C ILE A 38 25.37 -16.51 -8.06
N GLU A 39 24.46 -15.55 -8.25
CA GLU A 39 23.39 -15.27 -7.29
C GLU A 39 22.36 -16.39 -7.26
N ALA A 40 22.04 -16.98 -8.42
CA ALA A 40 21.10 -18.10 -8.52
C ALA A 40 21.56 -19.32 -7.72
N ASP A 41 22.85 -19.68 -7.80
CA ASP A 41 23.42 -20.81 -7.04
C ASP A 41 23.40 -20.56 -5.53
N ASN A 42 23.70 -19.32 -5.11
CA ASN A 42 23.70 -18.94 -3.70
C ASN A 42 22.29 -18.77 -3.13
N LEU A 43 21.32 -18.39 -3.96
CA LEU A 43 19.95 -18.13 -3.55
C LEU A 43 19.29 -19.40 -3.01
N ASP A 44 19.56 -20.55 -3.61
CA ASP A 44 18.95 -21.79 -3.13
C ASP A 44 19.41 -22.15 -1.72
N VAL A 45 20.70 -21.96 -1.42
CA VAL A 45 21.26 -22.15 -0.07
C VAL A 45 20.59 -21.20 0.92
N LYS A 46 20.44 -19.92 0.57
CA LYS A 46 19.77 -18.90 1.41
C LYS A 46 18.30 -19.24 1.68
N LEU A 47 17.60 -19.83 0.71
CA LEU A 47 16.16 -20.14 0.80
C LEU A 47 15.85 -21.55 1.33
N SER A 48 16.82 -22.46 1.34
CA SER A 48 16.67 -23.87 1.75
C SER A 48 16.10 -24.06 3.16
N ARG A 49 16.30 -23.08 4.05
CA ARG A 49 15.93 -23.18 5.47
C ARG A 49 14.59 -22.53 5.83
N ASN A 50 13.93 -21.83 4.90
CA ASN A 50 12.72 -21.08 5.25
C ASN A 50 11.72 -20.93 4.09
N SER A 51 10.63 -21.70 4.15
CA SER A 51 9.54 -21.65 3.17
C SER A 51 8.88 -20.27 3.06
N ARG A 52 8.86 -19.48 4.15
CA ARG A 52 8.31 -18.11 4.15
C ARG A 52 9.09 -17.16 3.26
N LEU A 53 10.41 -17.33 3.18
CA LEU A 53 11.28 -16.51 2.32
C LEU A 53 11.02 -16.79 0.84
N ARG A 54 10.77 -18.06 0.49
CA ARG A 54 10.38 -18.46 -0.87
C ARG A 54 9.05 -17.84 -1.27
N THR A 55 8.06 -17.86 -0.37
CA THR A 55 6.78 -17.20 -0.59
C THR A 55 6.98 -15.70 -0.81
N ALA A 56 7.72 -15.02 0.08
CA ALA A 56 7.95 -13.58 0.01
C ALA A 56 8.60 -13.16 -1.32
N LEU A 57 9.66 -13.87 -1.74
CA LEU A 57 10.30 -13.61 -3.03
C LEU A 57 9.37 -13.90 -4.22
N SER A 58 8.63 -15.02 -4.19
CA SER A 58 7.70 -15.34 -5.27
C SER A 58 6.58 -14.31 -5.43
N TYR A 59 6.07 -13.79 -4.31
CA TYR A 59 5.07 -12.74 -4.27
C TYR A 59 5.65 -11.41 -4.77
N TYR A 60 6.82 -11.03 -4.27
CA TYR A 60 7.53 -9.82 -4.70
C TYR A 60 7.72 -9.76 -6.22
N ILE A 61 8.26 -10.84 -6.82
CA ILE A 61 8.45 -10.94 -8.27
C ILE A 61 7.12 -10.72 -9.00
N CYS A 62 6.07 -11.41 -8.56
CA CYS A 62 4.76 -11.35 -9.20
C CYS A 62 4.14 -9.95 -9.12
N SER A 63 4.32 -9.26 -7.98
CA SER A 63 3.77 -7.92 -7.73
C SER A 63 4.46 -6.83 -8.56
N ILE A 64 5.77 -6.93 -8.78
CA ILE A 64 6.51 -5.92 -9.56
C ILE A 64 6.28 -6.09 -11.04
N GLN A 65 6.17 -7.33 -11.51
CA GLN A 65 5.86 -7.60 -12.91
C GLN A 65 4.52 -7.04 -13.36
N GLN A 66 3.55 -6.84 -12.46
CA GLN A 66 2.30 -6.18 -12.79
C GLN A 66 2.48 -4.69 -13.10
N ASN A 67 3.58 -4.09 -12.65
CA ASN A 67 3.83 -2.65 -12.72
C ASN A 67 4.98 -2.27 -13.69
N GLN A 68 5.60 -3.24 -14.37
CA GLN A 68 6.76 -3.01 -15.23
C GLN A 68 6.65 -3.79 -16.55
N GLU A 69 7.07 -3.17 -17.66
CA GLU A 69 7.09 -3.82 -18.99
C GLU A 69 8.20 -4.86 -19.14
N SER A 70 9.26 -4.77 -18.33
CA SER A 70 10.42 -5.67 -18.40
C SER A 70 10.50 -6.61 -17.19
N PRO A 71 11.01 -7.84 -17.34
CA PRO A 71 11.17 -8.76 -16.22
C PRO A 71 12.09 -8.17 -15.13
N PRO A 72 11.70 -8.20 -13.84
CA PRO A 72 12.49 -7.65 -12.75
C PRO A 72 13.83 -8.36 -12.64
N TYR A 73 14.87 -7.57 -12.39
CA TYR A 73 16.20 -8.06 -12.05
C TYR A 73 16.37 -8.11 -10.53
N LEU A 74 16.66 -9.30 -10.01
CA LEU A 74 16.79 -9.56 -8.58
C LEU A 74 18.26 -9.47 -8.17
N SER A 75 18.77 -8.27 -7.91
CA SER A 75 20.13 -8.12 -7.38
C SER A 75 20.28 -8.70 -5.97
N LEU A 76 21.50 -9.04 -5.56
CA LEU A 76 21.84 -9.40 -4.18
C LEU A 76 21.25 -8.43 -3.14
N GLU A 77 21.32 -7.12 -3.39
CA GLU A 77 20.78 -6.11 -2.48
C GLU A 77 19.26 -6.22 -2.32
N VAL A 78 18.53 -6.40 -3.43
CA VAL A 78 17.07 -6.58 -3.41
C VAL A 78 16.71 -7.86 -2.66
N ILE A 79 17.41 -8.95 -2.93
CA ILE A 79 17.21 -10.23 -2.24
C ILE A 79 17.42 -10.04 -0.74
N GLU A 80 18.56 -9.47 -0.32
CA GLU A 80 18.89 -9.30 1.10
C GLU A 80 17.89 -8.41 1.85
N LYS A 81 17.39 -7.34 1.22
CA LYS A 81 16.32 -6.50 1.78
C LYS A 81 15.03 -7.31 2.04
N ILE A 82 14.61 -8.12 1.07
CA ILE A 82 13.39 -8.96 1.19
C ILE A 82 13.59 -10.05 2.25
N LEU A 83 14.78 -10.66 2.31
CA LEU A 83 15.06 -11.72 3.27
C LEU A 83 15.18 -11.21 4.71
N ALA A 84 15.65 -9.98 4.90
CA ALA A 84 15.74 -9.34 6.22
C ALA A 84 14.34 -9.07 6.81
N ILE A 85 13.39 -8.65 5.97
CA ILE A 85 12.01 -8.34 6.37
C ILE A 85 11.06 -8.99 5.36
N PRO A 86 10.72 -10.29 5.53
CA PRO A 86 9.83 -10.99 4.60
C PRO A 86 8.40 -10.50 4.79
N ASN A 87 8.06 -9.43 4.08
CA ASN A 87 6.76 -8.81 4.09
C ASN A 87 5.80 -9.65 3.26
N LEU A 88 4.92 -10.37 3.95
CA LEU A 88 3.82 -11.09 3.33
C LEU A 88 2.52 -10.35 3.67
N PRO A 89 1.61 -10.22 2.71
CA PRO A 89 0.32 -9.61 2.96
C PRO A 89 -0.42 -10.35 4.07
N SER A 90 -1.08 -9.59 4.94
CA SER A 90 -2.06 -10.07 5.90
C SER A 90 -3.22 -10.81 5.20
N PRO A 91 -4.02 -11.62 5.90
CA PRO A 91 -5.18 -12.27 5.28
C PRO A 91 -6.14 -11.30 4.59
N THR A 92 -6.31 -10.09 5.12
CA THR A 92 -7.12 -9.04 4.50
C THR A 92 -6.50 -8.56 3.18
N GLU A 93 -5.20 -8.28 3.16
CA GLU A 93 -4.50 -7.88 1.93
C GLU A 93 -4.46 -9.03 0.89
N GLN A 94 -4.31 -10.28 1.33
CA GLN A 94 -4.40 -11.46 0.45
C GLN A 94 -5.77 -11.56 -0.21
N ALA A 95 -6.84 -11.26 0.53
CA ALA A 95 -8.20 -11.23 0.00
C ALA A 95 -8.39 -10.11 -1.03
N GLU A 96 -7.86 -8.92 -0.77
CA GLU A 96 -7.90 -7.80 -1.73
C GLU A 96 -7.11 -8.12 -3.01
N ASN A 97 -5.91 -8.69 -2.86
CA ASN A 97 -5.10 -9.18 -3.98
C ASN A 97 -5.85 -10.24 -4.80
N LEU A 98 -6.58 -11.15 -4.13
CA LEU A 98 -7.41 -12.15 -4.81
C LEU A 98 -8.51 -11.49 -5.63
N LEU A 99 -9.23 -10.51 -5.07
CA LEU A 99 -10.32 -9.82 -5.77
C LEU A 99 -9.81 -9.11 -7.03
N ILE A 100 -8.71 -8.36 -6.92
CA ILE A 100 -8.08 -7.69 -8.07
C ILE A 100 -7.65 -8.71 -9.11
N TRP A 101 -6.95 -9.78 -8.68
CA TRP A 101 -6.47 -10.80 -9.60
C TRP A 101 -7.61 -11.52 -10.32
N VAL A 102 -8.69 -11.87 -9.64
CA VAL A 102 -9.88 -12.46 -10.27
C VAL A 102 -10.53 -11.49 -11.26
N ALA A 103 -10.67 -10.21 -10.88
CA ALA A 103 -11.22 -9.18 -11.75
C ALA A 103 -10.43 -9.01 -13.05
N ASP A 104 -9.09 -9.03 -12.97
CA ASP A 104 -8.20 -8.88 -14.12
C ASP A 104 -8.29 -10.05 -15.12
N GLN A 105 -8.85 -11.18 -14.71
CA GLN A 105 -9.06 -12.35 -15.58
C GLN A 105 -10.48 -12.44 -16.15
N ILE A 106 -11.43 -11.65 -15.65
CA ILE A 106 -12.83 -11.66 -16.10
C ILE A 106 -13.05 -10.56 -17.12
N GLU A 107 -13.22 -10.92 -18.39
CA GLU A 107 -13.55 -9.96 -19.46
C GLU A 107 -14.99 -9.42 -19.36
N THR A 108 -15.92 -10.22 -18.82
CA THR A 108 -17.34 -9.84 -18.71
C THR A 108 -17.91 -10.37 -17.39
N PRO A 109 -18.58 -9.53 -16.57
CA PRO A 109 -19.18 -9.95 -15.30
C PRO A 109 -20.08 -11.18 -15.44
N GLY A 110 -20.01 -12.10 -14.47
CA GLY A 110 -20.77 -13.36 -14.47
C GLY A 110 -20.07 -14.53 -15.18
N VAL A 111 -18.96 -14.30 -15.89
CA VAL A 111 -18.09 -15.38 -16.37
C VAL A 111 -17.31 -15.97 -15.19
N PHE A 112 -17.30 -17.29 -15.10
CA PHE A 112 -16.52 -18.03 -14.11
C PHE A 112 -15.12 -18.33 -14.64
N ILE A 113 -14.11 -18.11 -13.80
CA ILE A 113 -12.72 -18.45 -14.06
C ILE A 113 -12.25 -19.53 -13.09
N GLN A 114 -11.21 -20.27 -13.47
CA GLN A 114 -10.55 -21.21 -12.58
C GLN A 114 -9.37 -20.55 -11.87
N ILE A 115 -9.35 -20.61 -10.54
CA ILE A 115 -8.16 -20.24 -9.77
C ILE A 115 -7.05 -21.25 -10.06
N ASP A 116 -5.94 -20.76 -10.62
CA ASP A 116 -4.74 -21.56 -10.86
C ASP A 116 -3.96 -21.78 -9.55
N ASP A 117 -4.06 -22.98 -8.99
CA ASP A 117 -3.40 -23.40 -7.75
C ASP A 117 -1.87 -23.24 -7.75
N LEU A 118 -1.24 -23.24 -8.94
CA LEU A 118 0.20 -23.04 -9.05
C LEU A 118 0.58 -21.56 -8.92
N LYS A 119 -0.25 -20.67 -9.46
CA LYS A 119 -0.03 -19.20 -9.47
C LYS A 119 -0.57 -18.51 -8.23
N ALA A 120 -1.72 -18.96 -7.73
CA ALA A 120 -2.47 -18.28 -6.68
C ALA A 120 -1.63 -17.93 -5.44
N PRO A 121 -0.77 -18.83 -4.89
CA PRO A 121 0.06 -18.50 -3.74
C PRO A 121 0.97 -17.28 -3.98
N ALA A 122 1.61 -17.22 -5.14
CA ALA A 122 2.49 -16.10 -5.52
C ALA A 122 1.70 -14.85 -5.91
N LYS A 123 0.48 -14.98 -6.44
CA LYS A 123 -0.37 -13.84 -6.81
C LYS A 123 -0.93 -13.10 -5.60
N ILE A 124 -1.36 -13.83 -4.58
CA ILE A 124 -1.99 -13.21 -3.40
C ILE A 124 -1.04 -13.04 -2.23
N GLY A 125 0.10 -13.73 -2.23
CA GLY A 125 1.08 -13.74 -1.14
C GLY A 125 0.77 -14.76 -0.04
N ALA A 126 0.03 -15.82 -0.37
CA ALA A 126 -0.27 -16.92 0.55
C ALA A 126 0.90 -17.92 0.59
N LYS A 127 1.16 -18.48 1.78
CA LYS A 127 2.26 -19.45 2.00
C LYS A 127 2.14 -20.68 1.11
N ASP A 128 0.92 -21.21 1.01
CA ASP A 128 0.62 -22.47 0.33
C ASP A 128 -0.85 -22.49 -0.11
N ILE A 129 -1.27 -23.62 -0.67
CA ILE A 129 -2.64 -23.81 -1.15
C ILE A 129 -3.70 -23.82 -0.05
N ASN A 130 -3.33 -24.17 1.19
CA ASN A 130 -4.27 -24.11 2.32
C ASN A 130 -4.58 -22.65 2.65
N GLY A 131 -3.56 -21.78 2.62
CA GLY A 131 -3.74 -20.33 2.73
C GLY A 131 -4.65 -19.77 1.63
N VAL A 132 -4.41 -20.15 0.37
CA VAL A 132 -5.29 -19.75 -0.75
C VAL A 132 -6.73 -20.22 -0.51
N THR A 133 -6.92 -21.48 -0.12
CA THR A 133 -8.25 -22.06 0.15
C THR A 133 -8.98 -21.29 1.23
N PHE A 134 -8.29 -20.98 2.33
CA PHE A 134 -8.86 -20.19 3.42
C PHE A 134 -9.36 -18.82 2.94
N ILE A 135 -8.57 -18.12 2.11
CA ILE A 135 -8.96 -16.80 1.57
C ILE A 135 -10.16 -16.92 0.63
N VAL A 136 -10.12 -17.87 -0.32
CA VAL A 136 -11.21 -18.10 -1.28
C VAL A 136 -12.51 -18.42 -0.55
N ASP A 137 -12.49 -19.37 0.39
CA ASP A 137 -13.67 -19.76 1.16
C ASP A 137 -14.22 -18.60 2.00
N SER A 138 -13.34 -17.77 2.55
CA SER A 138 -13.74 -16.58 3.31
C SER A 138 -14.42 -15.53 2.42
N MET A 139 -13.94 -15.33 1.19
CA MET A 139 -14.54 -14.41 0.22
C MET A 139 -15.87 -14.91 -0.35
N ILE A 140 -16.04 -16.23 -0.46
CA ILE A 140 -17.32 -16.85 -0.80
C ILE A 140 -18.33 -16.61 0.33
N LYS A 141 -17.92 -16.87 1.58
CA LYS A 141 -18.78 -16.67 2.76
C LYS A 141 -19.16 -15.20 2.97
N SER A 142 -18.30 -14.25 2.63
CA SER A 142 -18.62 -12.81 2.70
C SER A 142 -19.49 -12.31 1.55
N GLY A 143 -19.74 -13.14 0.53
CA GLY A 143 -20.55 -12.79 -0.63
C GLY A 143 -19.84 -11.91 -1.66
N LEU A 144 -18.52 -11.73 -1.56
CA LEU A 144 -17.73 -10.97 -2.57
C LEU A 144 -17.35 -11.84 -3.77
N ILE A 145 -17.21 -13.13 -3.56
CA ILE A 145 -16.95 -14.14 -4.59
C ILE A 145 -18.11 -15.12 -4.65
N ILE A 146 -18.47 -15.56 -5.84
CA ILE A 146 -19.47 -16.60 -6.10
C ILE A 146 -18.74 -17.81 -6.67
N ASN A 147 -18.99 -19.00 -6.12
CA ASN A 147 -18.47 -20.25 -6.66
C ASN A 147 -19.47 -20.93 -7.61
N ASP A 148 -18.97 -21.62 -8.63
CA ASP A 148 -19.83 -22.46 -9.47
C ASP A 148 -20.17 -23.77 -8.75
N THR A 149 -21.33 -23.81 -8.12
CA THR A 149 -21.82 -24.97 -7.37
C THR A 149 -22.10 -26.19 -8.26
N ARG A 150 -22.10 -26.04 -9.59
CA ARG A 150 -22.29 -27.14 -10.55
C ARG A 150 -20.98 -27.89 -10.82
N MET A 151 -19.83 -27.34 -10.45
CA MET A 151 -18.52 -27.97 -10.62
C MET A 151 -17.90 -28.31 -9.27
N SER A 152 -17.99 -29.58 -8.85
CA SER A 152 -17.65 -30.01 -7.49
C SER A 152 -16.15 -30.08 -7.16
N MET A 153 -15.24 -29.98 -8.13
CA MET A 153 -13.80 -30.20 -7.90
C MET A 153 -12.90 -29.01 -8.26
N ASN A 154 -13.45 -27.95 -8.85
CA ASN A 154 -12.65 -26.88 -9.39
C ASN A 154 -12.97 -25.58 -8.63
N ARG A 155 -11.95 -24.81 -8.22
CA ARG A 155 -12.09 -23.46 -7.63
C ARG A 155 -12.55 -22.46 -8.70
N SER A 156 -13.72 -22.75 -9.27
CA SER A 156 -14.40 -21.98 -10.30
C SER A 156 -15.12 -20.84 -9.62
N VAL A 157 -14.69 -19.61 -9.87
CA VAL A 157 -15.18 -18.43 -9.17
C VAL A 157 -15.53 -17.31 -10.14
N THR A 158 -16.45 -16.46 -9.73
CA THR A 158 -16.70 -15.15 -10.33
C THR A 158 -16.91 -14.12 -9.23
N LEU A 159 -16.91 -12.83 -9.57
CA LEU A 159 -17.22 -11.77 -8.62
C LEU A 159 -18.73 -11.54 -8.55
N SER A 160 -19.25 -11.33 -7.35
CA SER A 160 -20.58 -10.75 -7.16
C SER A 160 -20.59 -9.27 -7.55
N PHE A 161 -21.76 -8.64 -7.54
CA PHE A 161 -21.85 -7.19 -7.76
C PHE A 161 -21.11 -6.42 -6.65
N GLU A 162 -21.24 -6.85 -5.40
CA GLU A 162 -20.50 -6.33 -4.24
C GLU A 162 -18.99 -6.57 -4.37
N GLY A 163 -18.60 -7.72 -4.95
CA GLY A 163 -17.21 -8.03 -5.30
C GLY A 163 -16.63 -7.02 -6.30
N TRP A 164 -17.38 -6.68 -7.35
CA TRP A 164 -17.00 -5.64 -8.31
C TRP A 164 -16.92 -4.25 -7.68
N ASP A 165 -17.89 -3.85 -6.86
CA ASP A 165 -17.83 -2.57 -6.14
C ASP A 165 -16.58 -2.49 -5.24
N ARG A 166 -16.23 -3.59 -4.56
CA ARG A 166 -15.00 -3.64 -3.76
C ARG A 166 -13.75 -3.48 -4.63
N VAL A 167 -13.69 -4.14 -5.79
CA VAL A 167 -12.57 -3.99 -6.74
C VAL A 167 -12.45 -2.55 -7.22
N ASP A 168 -13.56 -1.89 -7.56
CA ASP A 168 -13.55 -0.48 -7.98
C ASP A 168 -13.05 0.44 -6.87
N GLN A 169 -13.46 0.21 -5.62
CA GLN A 169 -12.93 0.95 -4.48
C GLN A 169 -11.41 0.75 -4.31
N LEU A 170 -10.92 -0.48 -4.48
CA LEU A 170 -9.50 -0.81 -4.39
C LEU A 170 -8.70 -0.13 -5.51
N ARG A 171 -9.18 -0.20 -6.75
CA ARG A 171 -8.53 0.44 -7.90
C ARG A 171 -8.53 1.97 -7.81
N ARG A 172 -9.59 2.58 -7.25
CA ARG A 172 -9.64 4.02 -6.98
C ARG A 172 -8.62 4.44 -5.92
N ARG A 173 -8.44 3.64 -4.85
CA ARG A 173 -7.39 3.88 -3.84
C ARG A 173 -5.98 3.90 -4.46
N THR A 174 -5.71 3.03 -5.43
CA THR A 174 -4.41 2.98 -6.12
C THR A 174 -4.22 4.07 -7.18
N THR A 175 -5.27 4.48 -7.90
CA THR A 175 -5.17 5.50 -8.96
C THR A 175 -5.25 6.94 -8.46
N GLU A 176 -6.07 7.23 -7.44
CA GLU A 176 -6.19 8.59 -6.86
C GLU A 176 -5.18 8.84 -5.72
N GLY A 177 -4.42 7.81 -5.34
CA GLY A 177 -3.62 7.81 -4.11
C GLY A 177 -4.50 7.79 -2.86
N LEU A 178 -3.91 7.42 -1.73
CA LEU A 178 -4.60 7.57 -0.45
C LEU A 178 -4.68 9.06 -0.11
N THR A 179 -5.87 9.56 0.16
CA THR A 179 -6.07 10.99 0.42
C THR A 179 -5.71 11.31 1.87
N ALA A 180 -4.97 12.39 2.11
CA ALA A 180 -4.82 13.02 3.42
C ALA A 180 -5.64 14.32 3.44
N PHE A 181 -6.02 14.80 4.62
CA PHE A 181 -6.73 16.07 4.76
C PHE A 181 -5.98 17.03 5.68
N MET A 182 -5.88 18.30 5.26
CA MET A 182 -5.25 19.38 6.01
C MET A 182 -6.31 20.21 6.74
N ALA A 183 -6.17 20.31 8.06
CA ALA A 183 -6.95 21.17 8.94
C ALA A 183 -6.08 22.35 9.39
N MET A 184 -6.35 23.56 8.89
CA MET A 184 -5.55 24.76 9.21
C MET A 184 -6.36 26.06 9.04
N SER A 185 -5.83 27.15 9.59
CA SER A 185 -6.36 28.50 9.34
C SER A 185 -6.06 28.96 7.90
N PHE A 186 -7.09 29.42 7.18
CA PHE A 186 -6.93 30.00 5.83
C PHE A 186 -6.15 31.31 5.81
N HIS A 187 -6.13 32.04 6.94
CA HIS A 187 -5.49 33.34 7.05
C HIS A 187 -3.98 33.24 7.35
N ASN A 188 -3.44 32.02 7.49
CA ASN A 188 -2.01 31.80 7.75
C ASN A 188 -1.24 31.65 6.43
N PHE A 189 -0.88 32.77 5.82
CA PHE A 189 -0.16 32.79 4.55
C PHE A 189 1.23 32.15 4.61
N LYS A 190 1.87 32.15 5.78
CA LYS A 190 3.16 31.47 6.00
C LYS A 190 3.01 29.96 5.85
N LEU A 191 2.02 29.41 6.56
CA LEU A 191 1.70 27.98 6.48
C LEU A 191 1.17 27.61 5.09
N MET A 192 0.35 28.45 4.45
CA MET A 192 -0.13 28.21 3.08
C MET A 192 1.04 28.07 2.10
N LYS A 193 2.05 28.93 2.21
CA LYS A 193 3.27 28.84 1.39
C LYS A 193 4.02 27.52 1.65
N LEU A 194 4.20 27.17 2.92
CA LEU A 194 4.85 25.92 3.31
C LEU A 194 4.10 24.68 2.81
N TYR A 195 2.77 24.73 2.87
CA TYR A 195 1.87 23.69 2.39
C TYR A 195 2.01 23.46 0.89
N GLU A 196 1.92 24.53 0.09
CA GLU A 196 2.00 24.46 -1.37
C GLU A 196 3.38 24.04 -1.87
N GLU A 197 4.45 24.61 -1.30
CA GLU A 197 5.82 24.41 -1.81
C GLU A 197 6.50 23.15 -1.26
N TYR A 198 6.13 22.69 -0.06
CA TYR A 198 6.88 21.62 0.64
C TYR A 198 6.00 20.46 1.11
N PHE A 199 4.93 20.71 1.87
CA PHE A 199 4.15 19.60 2.45
C PHE A 199 3.41 18.77 1.40
N LYS A 200 2.82 19.39 0.36
CA LYS A 200 2.23 18.63 -0.75
C LYS A 200 3.22 17.67 -1.39
N VAL A 201 4.47 18.11 -1.56
CA VAL A 201 5.53 17.31 -2.17
C VAL A 201 5.91 16.15 -1.26
N SER A 202 6.23 16.42 0.02
CA SER A 202 6.71 15.38 0.93
C SER A 202 5.63 14.35 1.29
N ILE A 203 4.35 14.75 1.32
CA ILE A 203 3.22 13.84 1.51
C ILE A 203 3.00 12.97 0.26
N LYS A 204 3.20 13.54 -0.94
CA LYS A 204 3.15 12.80 -2.20
C LYS A 204 4.28 11.77 -2.31
N GLU A 205 5.48 12.10 -1.87
CA GLU A 205 6.60 11.17 -1.76
C GLU A 205 6.30 10.01 -0.79
N ALA A 206 5.49 10.26 0.25
CA ALA A 206 4.98 9.21 1.14
C ALA A 206 3.82 8.40 0.51
N GLY A 207 3.38 8.69 -0.71
CA GLY A 207 2.33 7.96 -1.43
C GLY A 207 0.91 8.49 -1.24
N PHE A 208 0.75 9.71 -0.72
CA PHE A 208 -0.56 10.28 -0.41
C PHE A 208 -0.83 11.59 -1.17
N VAL A 209 -2.10 11.89 -1.41
CA VAL A 209 -2.54 13.20 -1.94
C VAL A 209 -3.19 13.98 -0.82
N ILE A 210 -2.65 15.13 -0.43
CA ILE A 210 -3.28 15.97 0.59
C ILE A 210 -4.29 16.95 -0.03
N LYS A 211 -5.44 17.10 0.62
CA LYS A 211 -6.47 18.08 0.28
C LYS A 211 -6.61 19.11 1.39
N LEU A 212 -6.85 20.36 0.97
CA LEU A 212 -7.26 21.46 1.82
C LEU A 212 -8.65 21.92 1.32
N LEU A 213 -9.58 22.16 2.23
CA LEU A 213 -10.92 22.65 1.85
C LEU A 213 -10.79 24.10 1.35
N SER A 214 -11.62 24.54 0.39
CA SER A 214 -11.54 25.92 -0.15
C SER A 214 -12.59 26.83 0.50
N GLU A 215 -12.25 28.10 0.77
CA GLU A 215 -13.16 29.11 1.32
C GLU A 215 -14.40 29.40 0.45
N ASN A 216 -14.37 29.10 -0.85
CA ASN A 216 -15.43 29.46 -1.81
C ASN A 216 -16.69 28.55 -1.76
N LEU A 217 -16.90 27.81 -0.68
CA LEU A 217 -18.05 26.91 -0.52
C LEU A 217 -19.14 27.57 0.34
N ILE A 218 -20.41 27.40 -0.03
CA ILE A 218 -21.57 27.96 0.71
C ILE A 218 -21.66 27.28 2.09
N THR A 219 -21.74 28.07 3.16
CA THR A 219 -21.55 27.71 4.58
C THR A 219 -22.28 26.45 5.08
N GLY A 220 -23.46 26.09 4.55
CA GLY A 220 -24.16 24.86 4.94
C GLY A 220 -23.69 23.57 4.24
N LEU A 221 -23.10 23.69 3.05
CA LEU A 221 -22.52 22.57 2.29
C LEU A 221 -21.08 22.26 2.73
N ILE A 222 -20.46 23.14 3.52
CA ILE A 222 -19.10 22.98 4.04
C ILE A 222 -19.04 21.83 5.03
N ASP A 223 -19.93 21.81 6.03
CA ASP A 223 -19.84 20.86 7.15
C ASP A 223 -20.01 19.40 6.72
N GLU A 224 -20.95 19.13 5.81
CA GLU A 224 -21.15 17.77 5.28
C GLU A 224 -19.99 17.33 4.40
N LYS A 225 -19.51 18.21 3.51
CA LYS A 225 -18.36 17.91 2.65
C LYS A 225 -17.09 17.71 3.48
N LEU A 226 -16.88 18.55 4.50
CA LEU A 226 -15.77 18.42 5.44
C LEU A 226 -15.80 17.07 6.14
N ARG A 227 -16.96 16.66 6.69
CA ARG A 227 -17.10 15.35 7.33
C ARG A 227 -16.86 14.20 6.35
N VAL A 228 -17.31 14.34 5.10
CA VAL A 228 -17.04 13.34 4.04
C VAL A 228 -15.55 13.25 3.73
N GLU A 229 -14.87 14.38 3.54
CA GLU A 229 -13.43 14.37 3.26
C GLU A 229 -12.63 13.81 4.44
N ILE A 230 -12.96 14.16 5.70
CA ILE A 230 -12.33 13.57 6.89
C ILE A 230 -12.57 12.06 6.93
N ARG A 231 -13.80 11.59 6.67
CA ARG A 231 -14.12 10.15 6.64
C ARG A 231 -13.35 9.41 5.56
N ARG A 232 -13.13 10.03 4.39
CA ARG A 232 -12.40 9.44 3.26
C ARG A 232 -10.88 9.48 3.45
N ALA A 233 -10.36 10.44 4.18
CA ALA A 233 -8.92 10.60 4.39
C ALA A 233 -8.30 9.41 5.16
N ALA A 234 -7.10 8.99 4.78
CA ALA A 234 -6.32 7.99 5.47
C ALA A 234 -5.79 8.52 6.82
N PHE A 235 -5.44 9.80 6.87
CA PHE A 235 -5.05 10.54 8.08
C PHE A 235 -5.31 12.03 7.90
N ILE A 236 -5.24 12.76 9.01
CA ILE A 236 -5.36 14.22 9.06
C ILE A 236 -4.02 14.85 9.43
N VAL A 237 -3.70 15.98 8.82
CA VAL A 237 -2.64 16.89 9.28
C VAL A 237 -3.32 18.11 9.88
N ALA A 238 -3.13 18.36 11.17
CA ALA A 238 -3.81 19.45 11.89
C ALA A 238 -2.80 20.48 12.39
N ASP A 239 -2.95 21.74 11.94
CA ASP A 239 -2.13 22.85 12.41
C ASP A 239 -2.70 23.48 13.69
N LEU A 240 -1.82 23.64 14.68
CA LEU A 240 -2.15 24.19 15.98
C LEU A 240 -1.67 25.64 16.17
N THR A 241 -1.00 26.21 15.17
CA THR A 241 -0.28 27.49 15.27
C THR A 241 -1.18 28.66 15.65
N ASP A 242 -2.36 28.75 15.02
CA ASP A 242 -3.25 29.90 15.20
C ASP A 242 -4.31 29.69 16.31
N GLY A 243 -4.29 28.56 17.03
CA GLY A 243 -5.37 28.23 17.95
C GLY A 243 -6.73 28.04 17.24
N ASN A 244 -6.72 27.66 15.96
CA ASN A 244 -7.91 27.65 15.11
C ASN A 244 -8.94 26.60 15.59
N GLN A 245 -10.08 27.04 16.11
CA GLN A 245 -11.12 26.16 16.67
C GLN A 245 -11.63 25.11 15.67
N GLY A 246 -11.71 25.46 14.37
CA GLY A 246 -12.07 24.53 13.31
C GLY A 246 -11.07 23.39 13.19
N ALA A 247 -9.77 23.70 13.16
CA ALA A 247 -8.72 22.70 13.08
C ALA A 247 -8.71 21.75 14.29
N TYR A 248 -8.94 22.28 15.51
CA TYR A 248 -9.11 21.46 16.71
C TYR A 248 -10.35 20.55 16.63
N TRP A 249 -11.47 21.06 16.14
CA TRP A 249 -12.69 20.27 15.98
C TRP A 249 -12.52 19.16 14.94
N GLU A 250 -11.90 19.46 13.80
CA GLU A 250 -11.61 18.50 12.73
C GLU A 250 -10.65 17.39 13.20
N ALA A 251 -9.61 17.75 13.96
CA ALA A 251 -8.71 16.80 14.60
C ALA A 251 -9.46 15.89 15.59
N GLY A 252 -10.24 16.46 16.51
CA GLY A 252 -11.02 15.69 17.49
C GLY A 252 -12.06 14.78 16.83
N PHE A 253 -12.72 15.24 15.76
CA PHE A 253 -13.65 14.41 14.99
C PHE A 253 -12.95 13.23 14.32
N ALA A 254 -11.75 13.44 13.77
CA ALA A 254 -10.96 12.37 13.16
C ALA A 254 -10.45 11.35 14.18
N GLU A 255 -9.94 11.79 15.33
CA GLU A 255 -9.54 10.91 16.43
C GLU A 255 -10.73 10.08 16.95
N GLY A 256 -11.91 10.72 17.09
CA GLY A 256 -13.15 10.02 17.47
C GLY A 256 -13.60 8.96 16.45
N LEU A 257 -13.15 9.04 15.20
CA LEU A 257 -13.34 8.02 14.16
C LEU A 257 -12.22 6.98 14.11
N GLY A 258 -11.23 7.06 15.02
CA GLY A 258 -10.05 6.19 15.02
C GLY A 258 -9.08 6.46 13.89
N LYS A 259 -9.12 7.66 13.28
CA LYS A 259 -8.17 8.05 12.23
C LYS A 259 -6.93 8.67 12.84
N PRO A 260 -5.73 8.36 12.34
CA PRO A 260 -4.52 9.03 12.79
C PRO A 260 -4.56 10.53 12.49
N VAL A 261 -4.13 11.32 13.47
CA VAL A 261 -3.95 12.77 13.34
C VAL A 261 -2.47 13.08 13.57
N ILE A 262 -1.87 13.78 12.63
CA ILE A 262 -0.49 14.27 12.71
C ILE A 262 -0.57 15.77 12.98
N TYR A 263 -0.19 16.16 14.19
CA TYR A 263 -0.20 17.56 14.60
C TYR A 263 1.04 18.28 14.08
N ILE A 264 0.85 19.52 13.64
CA ILE A 264 1.94 20.43 13.27
C ILE A 264 1.78 21.77 13.99
N CYS A 265 2.89 22.46 14.25
CA CYS A 265 2.86 23.79 14.86
C CYS A 265 4.11 24.60 14.50
N GLU A 266 3.97 25.92 14.38
CA GLU A 266 5.12 26.82 14.24
C GLU A 266 6.01 26.70 15.49
N ALA A 267 7.30 26.49 15.28
CA ALA A 267 8.26 26.23 16.35
C ALA A 267 8.35 27.39 17.37
N SER A 268 8.18 28.63 16.90
CA SER A 268 8.19 29.83 17.74
C SER A 268 6.95 29.89 18.65
N VAL A 269 5.78 29.55 18.12
CA VAL A 269 4.50 29.54 18.83
C VAL A 269 4.47 28.41 19.86
N PHE A 270 4.89 27.21 19.48
CA PHE A 270 4.92 26.04 20.37
C PHE A 270 5.78 26.31 21.62
N LYS A 271 6.94 26.96 21.44
CA LYS A 271 7.84 27.32 22.56
C LYS A 271 7.25 28.39 23.49
N ASN A 272 6.54 29.37 22.94
CA ASN A 272 6.12 30.56 23.69
C ASN A 272 4.79 30.37 24.41
N ASN A 273 3.82 29.70 23.78
CA ASN A 273 2.45 29.61 24.31
C ASN A 273 2.02 28.18 24.68
N SER A 274 2.83 27.16 24.34
CA SER A 274 2.37 25.76 24.26
C SER A 274 1.10 25.64 23.38
N THR A 275 0.75 24.44 22.97
CA THR A 275 -0.56 24.19 22.35
C THR A 275 -1.62 23.99 23.44
N HIS A 276 -2.88 23.86 23.06
CA HIS A 276 -3.97 23.56 24.01
C HIS A 276 -3.64 22.33 24.87
N PHE A 277 -4.15 22.29 26.10
CA PHE A 277 -3.76 21.26 27.07
C PHE A 277 -4.05 19.83 26.58
N ASP A 278 -5.10 19.65 25.77
CA ASP A 278 -5.47 18.36 25.17
C ASP A 278 -4.45 17.85 24.13
N THR A 279 -3.61 18.71 23.55
CA THR A 279 -2.68 18.34 22.47
C THR A 279 -1.20 18.53 22.82
N ASN A 280 -0.86 19.26 23.88
CA ASN A 280 0.52 19.61 24.23
C ASN A 280 1.45 18.42 24.54
N HIS A 281 0.88 17.26 24.87
CA HIS A 281 1.59 16.03 25.18
C HIS A 281 1.67 15.09 23.97
N LEU A 282 1.01 15.42 22.87
CA LEU A 282 1.02 14.65 21.62
C LEU A 282 2.23 15.03 20.79
N HIS A 283 2.80 14.05 20.09
CA HIS A 283 3.89 14.31 19.16
C HIS A 283 3.43 15.30 18.09
N THR A 284 4.14 16.44 18.01
CA THR A 284 3.82 17.52 17.08
C THR A 284 5.04 17.79 16.20
N VAL A 285 4.87 17.78 14.89
CA VAL A 285 5.91 18.15 13.93
C VAL A 285 6.08 19.66 13.94
N MET A 286 7.27 20.13 14.26
CA MET A 286 7.57 21.56 14.32
C MET A 286 7.94 22.09 12.94
N TRP A 287 7.36 23.23 12.55
CA TRP A 287 7.72 23.91 11.32
C TRP A 287 8.28 25.32 11.54
N ASP A 288 9.15 25.75 10.63
CA ASP A 288 9.74 27.08 10.57
C ASP A 288 10.08 27.43 9.11
N LEU A 289 9.71 28.64 8.67
CA LEU A 289 10.05 29.15 7.34
C LEU A 289 11.56 29.32 7.11
N SER A 290 12.36 29.38 8.16
CA SER A 290 13.82 29.38 8.04
C SER A 290 14.37 28.01 7.61
N ASN A 291 13.62 26.92 7.84
CA ASN A 291 14.03 25.56 7.51
C ASN A 291 12.86 24.68 7.02
N PRO A 292 12.19 25.05 5.91
CA PRO A 292 10.97 24.41 5.45
C PRO A 292 11.19 22.96 4.99
N LYS A 293 12.37 22.66 4.43
CA LYS A 293 12.74 21.30 4.00
C LYS A 293 12.79 20.33 5.18
N LYS A 294 13.36 20.77 6.31
CA LYS A 294 13.41 19.93 7.51
C LYS A 294 12.00 19.60 8.01
N ALA A 295 11.11 20.58 8.08
CA ALA A 295 9.72 20.36 8.48
C ALA A 295 9.00 19.37 7.56
N ALA A 296 9.26 19.45 6.25
CA ALA A 296 8.67 18.55 5.26
C ALA A 296 9.20 17.11 5.39
N GLU A 297 10.49 16.94 5.65
CA GLU A 297 11.12 15.63 5.93
C GLU A 297 10.62 15.03 7.24
N ASP A 298 10.54 15.82 8.31
CA ASP A 298 10.02 15.39 9.60
C ASP A 298 8.54 14.96 9.47
N LEU A 299 7.74 15.68 8.68
CA LEU A 299 6.36 15.32 8.37
C LEU A 299 6.29 14.00 7.58
N LYS A 300 7.10 13.84 6.53
CA LYS A 300 7.18 12.60 5.73
C LYS A 300 7.56 11.40 6.59
N ALA A 301 8.57 11.54 7.44
CA ALA A 301 9.01 10.51 8.38
C ALA A 301 7.89 10.14 9.37
N THR A 302 7.18 11.13 9.89
CA THR A 302 6.05 10.92 10.81
C THR A 302 4.91 10.17 10.12
N ILE A 303 4.59 10.50 8.87
CA ILE A 303 3.58 9.77 8.07
C ILE A 303 3.98 8.32 7.88
N ARG A 304 5.23 8.06 7.48
CA ARG A 304 5.77 6.70 7.30
C ARG A 304 5.74 5.89 8.59
N ALA A 305 6.07 6.51 9.72
CA ALA A 305 6.02 5.86 11.03
C ALA A 305 4.59 5.58 11.51
N THR A 306 3.65 6.49 11.20
CA THR A 306 2.24 6.38 11.62
C THR A 306 1.47 5.36 10.77
N LEU A 307 1.78 5.31 9.47
CA LEU A 307 1.06 4.50 8.47
C LEU A 307 2.01 3.60 7.66
N PRO A 308 2.83 2.74 8.30
CA PRO A 308 3.86 1.98 7.60
C PRO A 308 3.31 0.95 6.60
N HIS A 309 2.05 0.57 6.73
CA HIS A 309 1.34 -0.36 5.85
C HIS A 309 0.69 0.33 4.64
N LEU A 310 0.59 1.66 4.65
CA LEU A 310 -0.03 2.44 3.57
C LEU A 310 0.97 3.37 2.87
N ALA A 311 2.01 3.81 3.57
CA ALA A 311 2.96 4.77 3.06
C ALA A 311 3.98 4.13 2.10
N LYS A 312 4.35 4.85 1.05
CA LYS A 312 5.54 4.55 0.24
C LYS A 312 6.78 4.82 1.09
N MET A 313 7.58 3.78 1.33
CA MET A 313 8.75 3.85 2.22
C MET A 313 10.04 4.33 1.53
N ASN A 314 10.09 4.29 0.20
CA ASN A 314 11.26 4.70 -0.59
C ASN A 314 10.95 5.94 -1.42
N ASP A 315 11.97 6.75 -1.70
CA ASP A 315 11.84 8.03 -2.43
C ASP A 315 12.01 7.88 -3.96
N ASP A 316 11.93 6.65 -4.50
CA ASP A 316 12.14 6.30 -5.92
C ASP A 316 11.42 7.21 -6.93
#